data_AF-A0A958TK72-F1
#
_entry.id   AF-A0A958TK72-F1
#
_cell.length_a   1.000
_cell.length_b   1.000
_cell.length_c   1.000
_cell.angle_alpha   90.00
_cell.angle_beta   90.00
_cell.angle_gamma   90.00
#
_symmetry.space_group_name_H-M   'P 1'
#
loop_
_entity.id
_entity.type
_entity.pdbx_description
1 polymer ?
#
loop_
_entity_poly.entity_id
_entity_poly.type
_entity_poly.pdbx_seq_one_letter_code
_entity_poly.pdbx_strand_id
1 'polypeptide(L)'
;MKFFPLIVGFLMVFGCNSKPQSTTTVDDAKEKEANKITAKDIEKLKYTDYILSLDSQNAVNNWLKYQELSTQMDLLKKANLSFFKEEKKVMETFIKDFKAELPESTKTPTINARITVLETALLKLHSTAKLINVDKKVLLKDIKDLLIAFANLNLQINKKFELEAQEIDKP
;
A
#
# COMPACT_ATOMS: atom_id res chain seq x y z
N MET A 1 17.61 70.21 30.56
CA MET A 1 17.60 68.76 30.27
C MET A 1 16.17 68.35 29.90
N LYS A 2 16.01 67.75 28.71
CA LYS A 2 14.97 66.78 28.28
C LYS A 2 13.49 67.19 28.46
N PHE A 3 12.80 67.70 27.44
CA PHE A 3 12.05 66.97 26.39
C PHE A 3 11.24 65.76 26.91
N PHE A 4 9.90 65.89 27.01
CA PHE A 4 8.90 65.01 26.35
C PHE A 4 7.45 65.47 26.64
N PRO A 5 6.63 65.82 25.63
CA PRO A 5 5.17 65.75 25.72
C PRO A 5 4.68 64.39 25.19
N LEU A 6 3.98 63.61 26.04
CA LEU A 6 3.35 62.35 25.63
C LEU A 6 2.04 62.67 24.89
N ILE A 7 2.10 62.50 23.57
CA ILE A 7 1.00 62.70 22.62
C ILE A 7 -0.08 61.63 22.83
N VAL A 8 -1.31 62.10 23.06
CA VAL A 8 -2.55 61.34 22.96
C VAL A 8 -2.79 61.01 21.49
N GLY A 9 -2.76 59.72 21.16
CA GLY A 9 -3.04 59.20 19.82
C GLY A 9 -4.16 58.16 19.88
N PHE A 10 -5.40 58.62 19.83
CA PHE A 10 -6.56 57.81 19.53
C PHE A 10 -6.65 57.63 18.01
N LEU A 11 -6.29 56.45 17.52
CA LEU A 11 -6.48 56.05 16.12
C LEU A 11 -7.45 54.88 16.09
N MET A 12 -8.73 55.20 15.87
CA MET A 12 -9.70 54.28 15.31
C MET A 12 -9.24 53.92 13.89
N VAL A 13 -8.93 52.65 13.65
CA VAL A 13 -8.85 52.09 12.29
C VAL A 13 -10.11 51.29 12.04
N PHE A 14 -10.87 51.78 11.06
CA PHE A 14 -12.06 51.18 10.49
C PHE A 14 -11.76 49.80 9.87
N GLY A 15 -12.76 48.93 9.92
CA GLY A 15 -12.66 47.51 9.58
C GLY A 15 -12.41 47.19 8.11
N CYS A 16 -11.78 46.03 7.90
CA CYS A 16 -11.77 45.33 6.64
C CYS A 16 -12.78 44.17 6.70
N ASN A 17 -13.93 44.35 6.07
CA ASN A 17 -14.83 43.26 5.70
C ASN A 17 -14.52 42.87 4.25
N SER A 18 -13.71 41.83 4.05
CA SER A 18 -13.71 41.08 2.79
C SER A 18 -13.58 39.59 3.10
N LYS A 19 -14.58 38.86 2.61
CA LYS A 19 -14.86 37.44 2.85
C LYS A 19 -13.65 36.56 2.51
N PRO A 20 -13.51 35.37 3.11
CA PRO A 20 -12.51 34.41 2.66
C PRO A 20 -12.79 34.03 1.20
N GLN A 21 -11.88 34.41 0.31
CA GLN A 21 -11.85 33.96 -1.06
C GLN A 21 -11.38 32.50 -1.05
N SER A 22 -12.34 31.59 -0.95
CA SER A 22 -12.15 30.20 -1.38
C SER A 22 -12.04 30.18 -2.90
N THR A 23 -10.87 30.50 -3.44
CA THR A 23 -10.52 30.11 -4.82
C THR A 23 -9.98 28.68 -4.79
N THR A 24 -10.88 27.71 -4.73
CA THR A 24 -10.60 26.41 -5.36
C THR A 24 -10.73 26.68 -6.85
N THR A 25 -9.58 26.83 -7.52
CA THR A 25 -9.58 26.97 -8.98
C THR A 25 -10.11 25.69 -9.61
N VAL A 26 -10.90 25.84 -10.68
CA VAL A 26 -11.46 24.71 -11.45
C VAL A 26 -10.36 23.85 -12.07
N ASP A 27 -9.14 24.38 -12.20
CA ASP A 27 -7.96 23.67 -12.69
C ASP A 27 -7.40 22.66 -11.67
N ASP A 28 -7.34 23.00 -10.36
CA ASP A 28 -6.93 22.06 -9.31
C ASP A 28 -7.85 20.84 -9.20
N ALA A 29 -9.14 21.01 -9.48
CA ALA A 29 -10.13 19.92 -9.43
C ALA A 29 -10.00 18.97 -10.65
N LYS A 30 -9.73 19.52 -11.84
CA LYS A 30 -9.46 18.73 -13.05
C LYS A 30 -8.14 17.97 -12.98
N GLU A 31 -7.10 18.57 -12.39
CA GLU A 31 -5.80 17.94 -12.20
C GLU A 31 -5.85 16.80 -11.15
N LYS A 32 -6.66 16.96 -10.08
CA LYS A 32 -6.90 15.92 -9.08
C LYS A 32 -7.67 14.71 -9.61
N GLU A 33 -8.65 14.92 -10.50
CA GLU A 33 -9.38 13.83 -11.17
C GLU A 33 -8.47 13.04 -12.13
N ALA A 34 -7.63 13.72 -12.93
CA ALA A 34 -6.70 13.08 -13.87
C ALA A 34 -5.59 12.25 -13.19
N ASN A 35 -5.20 12.64 -11.97
CA ASN A 35 -4.18 11.94 -11.18
C ASN A 35 -4.72 10.75 -10.37
N LYS A 36 -6.03 10.48 -10.38
CA LYS A 36 -6.60 9.33 -9.68
C LYS A 36 -6.24 8.02 -10.39
N ILE A 37 -5.87 6.99 -9.63
CA ILE A 37 -5.67 5.63 -10.14
C ILE A 37 -7.03 4.97 -10.36
N THR A 38 -7.15 4.29 -11.50
CA THR A 38 -8.33 3.50 -11.89
C THR A 38 -7.96 2.02 -12.00
N ALA A 39 -8.95 1.13 -11.97
CA ALA A 39 -8.73 -0.31 -12.20
C ALA A 39 -8.06 -0.56 -13.56
N LYS A 40 -8.46 0.18 -14.61
CA LYS A 40 -7.86 0.11 -15.95
C LYS A 40 -6.37 0.49 -15.97
N ASP A 41 -5.91 1.33 -15.05
CA ASP A 41 -4.49 1.65 -14.95
C ASP A 41 -3.69 0.46 -14.38
N ILE A 42 -4.29 -0.26 -13.44
CA ILE A 42 -3.69 -1.44 -12.79
C ILE A 42 -3.72 -2.65 -13.72
N GLU A 43 -4.81 -2.85 -14.47
CA GLU A 43 -4.94 -3.89 -15.51
C GLU A 43 -3.85 -3.80 -16.59
N LYS A 44 -3.33 -2.60 -16.87
CA LYS A 44 -2.24 -2.39 -17.84
C LYS A 44 -0.86 -2.77 -17.30
N LEU A 45 -0.73 -3.03 -16.00
CA LEU A 45 0.54 -3.42 -15.40
C LEU A 45 0.94 -4.80 -15.88
N LYS A 46 2.11 -4.90 -16.52
CA LYS A 46 2.67 -6.17 -16.98
C LYS A 46 3.42 -6.88 -15.85
N TYR A 47 2.88 -7.98 -15.36
CA TYR A 47 3.52 -8.90 -14.41
C TYR A 47 2.92 -10.31 -14.58
N THR A 48 3.59 -11.32 -14.06
CA THR A 48 3.06 -12.69 -14.02
C THR A 48 2.33 -12.91 -12.70
N ASP A 49 1.04 -13.20 -12.78
CA ASP A 49 0.18 -13.42 -11.61
C ASP A 49 0.14 -14.93 -11.27
N TYR A 50 1.13 -15.38 -10.50
CA TYR A 50 1.15 -16.76 -10.01
C TYR A 50 0.11 -16.93 -8.90
N ILE A 51 -0.92 -17.72 -9.19
CA ILE A 51 -1.90 -18.18 -8.20
C ILE A 51 -1.41 -19.45 -7.50
N LEU A 52 -1.96 -19.76 -6.33
CA LEU A 52 -1.63 -20.99 -5.62
C LEU A 52 -2.19 -22.24 -6.33
N SER A 53 -1.39 -23.31 -6.39
CA SER A 53 -1.86 -24.65 -6.75
C SER A 53 -2.83 -25.20 -5.69
N LEU A 54 -3.57 -26.26 -6.00
CA LEU A 54 -4.52 -26.87 -5.06
C LEU A 54 -3.85 -27.29 -3.75
N ASP A 55 -2.71 -28.00 -3.83
CA ASP A 55 -1.98 -28.44 -2.65
C ASP A 55 -1.48 -27.25 -1.81
N SER A 56 -1.03 -26.19 -2.49
CA SER A 56 -0.58 -24.97 -1.83
C SER A 56 -1.73 -24.23 -1.15
N GLN A 57 -2.91 -24.16 -1.77
CA GLN A 57 -4.12 -23.60 -1.16
C GLN A 57 -4.48 -24.36 0.11
N ASN A 58 -4.44 -25.69 0.06
CA ASN A 58 -4.70 -26.54 1.23
C ASN A 58 -3.67 -26.28 2.34
N ALA A 59 -2.40 -26.13 1.99
CA ALA A 59 -1.33 -25.92 2.96
C ALA A 59 -1.37 -24.54 3.66
N VAL A 60 -1.98 -23.53 3.04
CA VAL A 60 -2.10 -22.17 3.60
C VAL A 60 -3.51 -21.81 4.05
N ASN A 61 -4.45 -22.76 4.06
CA ASN A 61 -5.86 -22.51 4.36
C ASN A 61 -6.07 -21.87 5.75
N ASN A 62 -5.27 -22.28 6.75
CA ASN A 62 -5.32 -21.80 8.12
C ASN A 62 -4.47 -20.54 8.35
N TRP A 63 -3.76 -20.06 7.32
CA TRP A 63 -3.00 -18.82 7.39
C TRP A 63 -3.94 -17.62 7.13
N LEU A 64 -4.68 -17.22 8.16
CA LEU A 64 -5.78 -16.25 8.03
C LEU A 64 -5.32 -14.91 7.44
N LYS A 65 -4.17 -14.40 7.88
CA LYS A 65 -3.58 -13.16 7.35
C LYS A 65 -3.15 -13.26 5.89
N TYR A 66 -2.80 -14.46 5.41
CA TYR A 66 -2.60 -14.67 3.98
C TYR A 66 -3.92 -14.56 3.20
N GLN A 67 -5.00 -15.16 3.72
CA GLN A 67 -6.33 -15.07 3.09
C GLN A 67 -6.83 -13.61 3.05
N GLU A 68 -6.63 -12.88 4.15
CA GLU A 68 -6.92 -11.46 4.23
C GLU A 68 -6.09 -10.68 3.21
N LEU A 69 -4.77 -10.92 3.12
CA LEU A 69 -3.92 -10.25 2.14
C LEU A 69 -4.35 -10.53 0.71
N SER A 70 -4.70 -11.78 0.39
CA SER A 70 -5.19 -12.16 -0.93
C SER A 70 -6.44 -11.37 -1.30
N THR A 71 -7.37 -11.22 -0.35
CA THR A 71 -8.56 -10.37 -0.55
C THR A 71 -8.19 -8.91 -0.78
N GLN A 72 -7.21 -8.37 -0.03
CA GLN A 72 -6.73 -7.01 -0.25
C GLN A 72 -6.01 -6.84 -1.58
N MET A 73 -5.36 -7.87 -2.11
CA MET A 73 -4.77 -7.85 -3.46
C MET A 73 -5.86 -7.77 -4.54
N ASP A 74 -6.97 -8.48 -4.39
CA ASP A 74 -8.10 -8.42 -5.33
C ASP A 74 -8.80 -7.06 -5.29
N LEU A 75 -8.94 -6.47 -4.11
CA LEU A 75 -9.43 -5.10 -3.95
C LEU A 75 -8.45 -4.08 -4.55
N LEU A 76 -7.14 -4.27 -4.36
CA LEU A 76 -6.11 -3.43 -4.95
C LEU A 76 -6.19 -3.47 -6.48
N LYS A 77 -6.36 -4.64 -7.09
CA LYS A 77 -6.56 -4.80 -8.55
C LYS A 77 -7.76 -3.99 -9.06
N LYS A 78 -8.77 -3.75 -8.21
CA LYS A 78 -9.95 -2.90 -8.48
C LYS A 78 -9.73 -1.42 -8.10
N ALA A 79 -8.49 -1.00 -7.90
CA ALA A 79 -8.08 0.33 -7.45
C ALA A 79 -8.65 0.76 -6.09
N ASN A 80 -8.98 -0.20 -5.22
CA ASN A 80 -9.29 0.09 -3.83
C ASN A 80 -8.01 0.08 -3.00
N LEU A 81 -7.55 1.27 -2.60
CA LEU A 81 -6.33 1.46 -1.80
C LEU A 81 -6.60 1.59 -0.30
N SER A 82 -7.85 1.45 0.17
CA SER A 82 -8.24 1.82 1.54
C SER A 82 -7.40 1.10 2.60
N PHE A 83 -7.23 -0.21 2.50
CA PHE A 83 -6.38 -0.99 3.42
C PHE A 83 -4.93 -0.49 3.47
N PHE A 84 -4.37 -0.11 2.32
CA PHE A 84 -2.99 0.37 2.26
C PHE A 84 -2.84 1.79 2.80
N LYS A 85 -3.94 2.53 2.98
CA LYS A 85 -3.97 3.88 3.55
C LYS A 85 -4.30 3.93 5.04
N GLU A 86 -4.54 2.78 5.66
CA GLU A 86 -4.82 2.66 7.09
C GLU A 86 -3.76 3.33 7.97
N GLU A 87 -4.00 3.37 9.27
CA GLU A 87 -2.97 3.84 10.20
C GLU A 87 -1.73 2.95 10.16
N LYS A 88 -0.55 3.55 10.40
CA LYS A 88 0.74 2.83 10.35
C LYS A 88 0.74 1.61 11.28
N LYS A 89 0.16 1.77 12.48
CA LYS A 89 0.06 0.70 13.48
C LYS A 89 -0.79 -0.48 12.99
N VAL A 90 -1.85 -0.22 12.21
CA VAL A 90 -2.68 -1.29 11.61
C VAL A 90 -1.85 -2.08 10.60
N MET A 91 -1.09 -1.40 9.74
CA MET A 91 -0.20 -2.04 8.77
C MET A 91 0.93 -2.83 9.44
N GLU A 92 1.58 -2.26 10.46
CA GLU A 92 2.64 -2.94 11.24
C GLU A 92 2.11 -4.17 11.97
N THR A 93 0.92 -4.08 12.56
CA THR A 93 0.27 -5.21 13.24
C THR A 93 -0.10 -6.29 12.23
N PHE A 94 -0.68 -5.92 11.10
CA PHE A 94 -1.00 -6.85 10.02
C PHE A 94 0.23 -7.63 9.56
N ILE A 95 1.35 -6.96 9.29
CA ILE A 95 2.60 -7.61 8.86
C ILE A 95 3.15 -8.54 9.94
N LYS A 96 3.09 -8.12 11.20
CA LYS A 96 3.51 -8.94 12.33
C LYS A 96 2.69 -10.23 12.42
N ASP A 97 1.36 -10.10 12.37
CA ASP A 97 0.44 -11.24 12.47
C ASP A 97 0.58 -12.16 11.26
N PHE A 98 0.74 -11.58 10.05
CA PHE A 98 1.03 -12.34 8.82
C PHE A 98 2.25 -13.25 8.99
N LYS A 99 3.33 -12.76 9.58
CA LYS A 99 4.53 -13.58 9.85
C LYS A 99 4.31 -14.59 10.98
N ALA A 100 3.57 -14.22 12.03
CA ALA A 100 3.33 -15.08 13.19
C ALA A 100 2.45 -16.28 12.84
N GLU A 101 1.50 -16.10 11.91
CA GLU A 101 0.58 -17.14 11.45
C GLU A 101 1.16 -18.05 10.36
N LEU A 102 2.42 -17.84 9.95
CA LEU A 102 3.08 -18.63 8.91
C LEU A 102 3.02 -20.13 9.25
N PRO A 103 2.35 -20.98 8.44
CA PRO A 103 2.24 -22.40 8.72
C PRO A 103 3.59 -23.09 8.71
N GLU A 104 3.82 -24.02 9.65
CA GLU A 104 5.09 -24.75 9.78
C GLU A 104 5.50 -25.44 8.48
N SER A 105 4.54 -26.02 7.76
CA SER A 105 4.75 -26.63 6.44
C SER A 105 5.40 -25.68 5.45
N THR A 106 5.16 -24.37 5.55
CA THR A 106 5.69 -23.35 4.64
C THR A 106 6.94 -22.63 5.15
N LYS A 107 7.42 -22.94 6.37
CA LYS A 107 8.59 -22.26 6.98
C LYS A 107 9.91 -22.72 6.37
N THR A 108 10.22 -22.19 5.20
CA THR A 108 11.51 -22.41 4.52
C THR A 108 12.27 -21.08 4.40
N PRO A 109 13.62 -21.09 4.33
CA PRO A 109 14.40 -19.87 4.10
C PRO A 109 13.96 -19.11 2.84
N THR A 110 13.63 -19.83 1.77
CA THR A 110 13.18 -19.24 0.50
C THR A 110 11.84 -18.53 0.63
N ILE A 111 10.86 -19.13 1.31
CA ILE A 111 9.55 -18.52 1.56
C ILE A 111 9.71 -17.32 2.50
N ASN A 112 10.47 -17.44 3.58
CA ASN A 112 10.75 -16.33 4.49
C ASN A 112 11.38 -15.13 3.77
N ALA A 113 12.34 -15.37 2.87
CA ALA A 113 12.94 -14.30 2.07
C ALA A 113 11.89 -13.58 1.20
N ARG A 114 10.90 -14.30 0.64
CA ARG A 114 9.81 -13.66 -0.11
C ARG A 114 8.84 -12.89 0.78
N ILE A 115 8.60 -13.35 2.00
CA ILE A 115 7.80 -12.61 2.99
C ILE A 115 8.48 -11.28 3.34
N THR A 116 9.81 -11.24 3.49
CA THR A 116 10.54 -9.96 3.71
C THR A 116 10.41 -8.99 2.53
N VAL A 117 10.48 -9.50 1.29
CA VAL A 117 10.26 -8.68 0.09
C VAL A 117 8.83 -8.15 0.05
N LEU A 118 7.85 -8.99 0.37
CA LEU A 118 6.44 -8.63 0.44
C LEU A 118 6.17 -7.54 1.50
N GLU A 119 6.72 -7.69 2.70
CA GLU A 119 6.67 -6.67 3.76
C GLU A 119 7.22 -5.33 3.28
N THR A 120 8.39 -5.35 2.62
CA THR A 120 9.01 -4.12 2.10
C THR A 120 8.10 -3.45 1.08
N ALA A 121 7.50 -4.21 0.17
CA ALA A 121 6.57 -3.70 -0.82
C ALA A 121 5.27 -3.15 -0.18
N LEU A 122 4.75 -3.82 0.85
CA LEU A 122 3.59 -3.35 1.61
C LEU A 122 3.85 -2.01 2.29
N LEU A 123 4.97 -1.89 3.02
CA LEU A 123 5.35 -0.66 3.72
C LEU A 123 5.62 0.50 2.74
N LYS A 124 6.22 0.19 1.60
CA LYS A 124 6.46 1.17 0.54
C LYS A 124 5.15 1.69 -0.05
N LEU A 125 4.26 0.79 -0.48
CA LEU A 125 2.95 1.20 -1.01
C LEU A 125 2.15 1.97 0.04
N HIS A 126 2.17 1.53 1.30
CA HIS A 126 1.50 2.23 2.40
C HIS A 126 1.99 3.68 2.54
N SER A 127 3.31 3.87 2.55
CA SER A 127 3.92 5.20 2.65
C SER A 127 3.52 6.08 1.46
N THR A 128 3.62 5.53 0.25
CA THR A 128 3.32 6.23 -1.01
C THR A 128 1.83 6.57 -1.14
N ALA A 129 0.93 5.66 -0.78
CA ALA A 129 -0.52 5.81 -0.93
C ALA A 129 -1.13 6.89 -0.01
N LYS A 130 -0.43 7.25 1.06
CA LYS A 130 -0.86 8.27 2.04
C LYS A 130 -0.40 9.68 1.69
N LEU A 131 0.47 9.84 0.68
CA LEU A 131 0.90 11.15 0.20
C LEU A 131 -0.24 11.83 -0.57
N ILE A 132 -0.47 13.12 -0.29
CA ILE A 132 -1.56 13.91 -0.89
C ILE A 132 -1.30 14.21 -2.37
N ASN A 133 -0.04 14.38 -2.77
CA ASN A 133 0.37 14.81 -4.12
C ASN A 133 1.41 13.86 -4.74
N VAL A 134 1.21 12.55 -4.62
CA VAL A 134 2.09 11.56 -5.24
C VAL A 134 1.88 11.50 -6.75
N ASP A 135 2.97 11.43 -7.51
CA ASP A 135 2.91 11.13 -8.94
C ASP A 135 2.26 9.77 -9.17
N LYS A 136 1.21 9.75 -10.00
CA LYS A 136 0.47 8.54 -10.39
C LYS A 136 1.39 7.40 -10.84
N LYS A 137 2.48 7.70 -11.56
CA LYS A 137 3.47 6.69 -12.01
C LYS A 137 4.21 6.04 -10.85
N VAL A 138 4.56 6.82 -9.83
CA VAL A 138 5.22 6.31 -8.62
C VAL A 138 4.28 5.37 -7.88
N LEU A 139 3.03 5.78 -7.67
CA LEU A 139 2.04 4.94 -7.00
C LEU A 139 1.73 3.66 -7.81
N LEU A 140 1.59 3.74 -9.14
CA LEU A 140 1.41 2.57 -10.00
C LEU A 140 2.62 1.63 -9.97
N LYS A 141 3.84 2.16 -9.86
CA LYS A 141 5.05 1.36 -9.70
C LYS A 141 5.01 0.59 -8.38
N ASP A 142 4.63 1.23 -7.28
CA ASP A 142 4.59 0.59 -5.97
C ASP A 142 3.47 -0.47 -5.88
N ILE A 143 2.33 -0.22 -6.52
CA ILE A 143 1.27 -1.23 -6.71
C ILE A 143 1.83 -2.43 -7.48
N LYS A 144 2.53 -2.19 -8.60
CA LYS A 144 3.14 -3.26 -9.39
C LYS A 144 4.16 -4.07 -8.59
N ASP A 145 5.04 -3.39 -7.85
CA ASP A 145 6.07 -4.02 -7.02
C ASP A 145 5.41 -4.94 -5.97
N LEU A 146 4.29 -4.51 -5.34
CA LEU A 146 3.53 -5.32 -4.39
C LEU A 146 2.87 -6.55 -5.03
N LEU A 147 2.21 -6.37 -6.19
CA LEU A 147 1.60 -7.49 -6.92
C LEU A 147 2.65 -8.54 -7.31
N ILE A 148 3.83 -8.10 -7.77
CA ILE A 148 4.96 -8.99 -8.07
C ILE A 148 5.47 -9.71 -6.82
N ALA A 149 5.59 -9.02 -5.69
CA ALA A 149 6.05 -9.63 -4.45
C ALA A 149 5.09 -10.72 -3.96
N PHE A 150 3.78 -10.46 -4.03
CA PHE A 150 2.75 -11.43 -3.67
C PHE A 150 2.73 -12.63 -4.61
N ALA A 151 2.75 -12.41 -5.93
CA ALA A 151 2.83 -13.50 -6.91
C ALA A 151 4.09 -14.35 -6.72
N ASN A 152 5.23 -13.74 -6.40
CA ASN A 152 6.46 -14.49 -6.14
C ASN A 152 6.41 -15.31 -4.84
N LEU A 153 5.68 -14.84 -3.81
CA LEU A 153 5.43 -15.66 -2.62
C LEU A 153 4.64 -16.91 -3.03
N ASN A 154 3.55 -16.74 -3.78
CA ASN A 154 2.72 -17.86 -4.27
C ASN A 154 3.52 -18.85 -5.10
N LEU A 155 4.39 -18.36 -5.99
CA LEU A 155 5.28 -19.21 -6.78
C LEU A 155 6.20 -20.06 -5.90
N GLN A 156 6.79 -19.50 -4.84
CA GLN A 156 7.67 -20.27 -3.96
C GLN A 156 6.91 -21.29 -3.11
N ILE A 157 5.69 -20.96 -2.69
CA ILE A 157 4.80 -21.90 -2.01
C ILE A 157 4.46 -23.06 -2.96
N ASN A 158 4.07 -22.76 -4.21
CA ASN A 158 3.78 -23.78 -5.23
C ASN A 158 4.97 -24.71 -5.46
N LYS A 159 6.16 -24.17 -5.70
CA LYS A 159 7.37 -24.98 -5.93
C LYS A 159 7.68 -25.91 -4.77
N LYS A 160 7.44 -25.45 -3.54
CA LYS A 160 7.68 -26.25 -2.36
C LYS A 160 6.81 -27.51 -2.36
N PHE A 161 5.49 -27.36 -2.56
CA PHE A 161 4.56 -28.49 -2.53
C PHE A 161 4.61 -29.34 -3.80
N GLU A 162 4.94 -28.75 -4.95
CA GLU A 162 5.18 -29.51 -6.18
C GLU A 162 6.37 -30.48 -6.01
N LEU A 163 7.47 -30.03 -5.40
CA LEU A 163 8.63 -30.88 -5.13
C LEU A 163 8.33 -31.99 -4.11
N GLU A 164 7.48 -31.73 -3.11
CA GLU A 164 7.09 -32.73 -2.11
C GLU A 164 6.13 -33.78 -2.68
N ALA A 165 5.33 -33.42 -3.68
CA ALA A 165 4.43 -34.34 -4.37
C ALA A 165 5.15 -35.25 -5.40
N GLN A 166 6.40 -34.94 -5.75
CA GLN A 166 7.20 -35.78 -6.63
C GLN A 166 7.78 -36.97 -5.86
N GLU A 167 7.36 -38.18 -6.22
CA GLU A 167 8.05 -39.41 -5.80
C GLU A 167 9.39 -39.52 -6.55
N ILE A 168 10.46 -39.03 -5.92
CA ILE A 168 11.82 -39.14 -6.48
C ILE A 168 12.51 -40.33 -5.80
N ASP A 169 12.60 -41.46 -6.51
CA ASP A 169 13.58 -42.50 -6.20
C ASP A 169 14.98 -41.90 -6.40
N LYS A 170 15.74 -41.78 -5.31
CA LYS A 170 17.15 -41.40 -5.40
C LYS A 170 17.95 -42.59 -5.93
N PRO A 171 18.80 -42.39 -6.96
CA PRO A 171 19.64 -43.45 -7.51
C PRO A 171 20.64 -44.00 -6.49
#